data_AF-A0A2Z6AAH1-F1
#
_entry.id   AF-A0A2Z6AAH1-F1
#
_cell.length_a   1.000
_cell.length_b   1.000
_cell.length_c   1.000
_cell.angle_alpha   90.00
_cell.angle_beta   90.00
_cell.angle_gamma   90.00
#
_symmetry.space_group_name_H-M   'P 1'
#
loop_
_entity.id
_entity.type
_entity.pdbx_description
1 polymer ?
#
loop_
_entity_poly.entity_id
_entity_poly.type
_entity_poly.pdbx_seq_one_letter_code
_entity_poly.pdbx_strand_id
1 'polypeptide(L)'
;MMAALAAGACSSGDGNGQLSPDDQALLSDREAHHEFQCNDGSLLHAAYRDEGLVMILSGPAQPQPIRLTAPAQGLTYVGEGITATITNRVLRISEINRPERICTSGKPLGLSPVEPADDLVRDENRSSGARNFVENHSR
;
A
#
# COMPACT_ATOMS: atom_id res chain seq x y z
N MET A 1 1.87 -7.34 -55.73
CA MET A 1 3.17 -7.91 -55.32
C MET A 1 3.10 -8.23 -53.84
N MET A 2 3.46 -9.47 -53.51
CA MET A 2 3.42 -10.09 -52.18
C MET A 2 4.45 -9.49 -51.23
N ALA A 3 4.13 -9.43 -49.93
CA ALA A 3 5.10 -9.66 -48.86
C ALA A 3 4.37 -10.08 -47.58
N ALA A 4 4.41 -11.38 -47.29
CA ALA A 4 4.06 -11.95 -46.00
C ALA A 4 5.23 -11.74 -45.04
N LEU A 5 4.93 -11.44 -43.78
CA LEU A 5 5.89 -11.47 -42.67
C LEU A 5 5.36 -12.44 -41.63
N ALA A 6 6.00 -13.61 -41.55
CA ALA A 6 5.90 -14.55 -40.46
C ALA A 6 7.31 -14.76 -39.89
N ALA A 7 7.48 -14.48 -38.59
CA ALA A 7 8.52 -14.99 -37.68
C ALA A 7 8.20 -14.41 -36.29
N GLY A 8 7.72 -15.21 -35.33
CA GLY A 8 8.55 -15.85 -34.30
C GLY A 8 8.18 -15.20 -32.95
N ALA A 9 8.11 -15.85 -31.79
CA ALA A 9 8.53 -17.18 -31.38
C ALA A 9 7.69 -17.60 -30.16
N CYS A 10 7.39 -18.90 -30.05
CA CYS A 10 6.99 -19.51 -28.78
C CYS A 10 8.20 -19.52 -27.84
N SER A 11 8.08 -18.96 -26.63
CA SER A 11 9.06 -19.19 -25.57
C SER A 11 8.43 -20.11 -24.53
N SER A 12 8.67 -21.41 -24.69
CA SER A 12 8.56 -22.39 -23.62
C SER A 12 9.92 -22.41 -22.93
N GLY A 13 10.01 -22.02 -21.65
CA GLY A 13 11.29 -22.05 -20.94
C GLY A 13 11.25 -21.49 -19.52
N ASP A 14 11.34 -22.41 -18.57
CA ASP A 14 11.79 -22.32 -17.18
C ASP A 14 10.98 -21.53 -16.15
N GLY A 15 10.39 -22.32 -15.25
CA GLY A 15 10.01 -21.89 -13.92
C GLY A 15 11.22 -21.41 -13.13
N ASN A 16 11.37 -20.10 -13.08
CA ASN A 16 11.81 -19.39 -11.89
C ASN A 16 10.78 -18.29 -11.70
N GLY A 17 10.19 -18.19 -10.51
CA GLY A 17 9.11 -17.23 -10.20
C GLY A 17 9.58 -15.78 -10.23
N GLN A 18 10.04 -15.31 -11.39
CA GLN A 18 10.29 -13.91 -11.66
C GLN A 18 8.93 -13.31 -12.04
N LEU A 19 8.23 -12.82 -11.03
CA LEU A 19 7.00 -12.05 -11.17
C LEU A 19 7.21 -10.99 -12.26
N SER A 20 6.25 -10.85 -13.17
CA SER A 20 6.30 -9.81 -14.20
C SER A 20 6.49 -8.44 -13.53
N PRO A 21 7.11 -7.45 -14.19
CA PRO A 21 7.20 -6.09 -13.67
C PRO A 21 5.84 -5.54 -13.21
N ASP A 22 4.77 -5.96 -13.89
CA ASP A 22 3.37 -5.65 -13.54
C ASP A 22 2.93 -6.36 -12.24
N ASP A 23 3.30 -7.62 -12.03
CA ASP A 23 3.03 -8.34 -10.78
C ASP A 23 3.88 -7.81 -9.62
N GLN A 24 5.12 -7.38 -9.89
CA GLN A 24 5.96 -6.68 -8.93
C GLN A 24 5.38 -5.30 -8.58
N ALA A 25 4.82 -4.58 -9.55
CA ALA A 25 4.09 -3.34 -9.30
C ALA A 25 2.83 -3.59 -8.48
N LEU A 26 2.08 -4.67 -8.75
CA LEU A 26 0.88 -5.04 -8.00
C LEU A 26 1.17 -5.56 -6.57
N LEU A 27 2.32 -6.19 -6.34
CA LEU A 27 2.79 -6.53 -4.99
C LEU A 27 3.37 -5.31 -4.28
N SER A 28 4.04 -4.42 -5.01
CA SER A 28 4.43 -3.08 -4.57
C SER A 28 3.22 -2.16 -4.33
N ASP A 29 2.03 -2.49 -4.85
CA ASP A 29 0.77 -1.80 -4.56
C ASP A 29 0.10 -2.33 -3.27
N ARG A 30 0.39 -3.58 -2.86
CA ARG A 30 -0.05 -4.11 -1.54
C ARG A 30 0.78 -3.55 -0.40
N GLU A 31 2.01 -3.19 -0.68
CA GLU A 31 2.89 -2.48 0.22
C GLU A 31 2.71 -0.98 -0.04
N ALA A 32 2.01 -0.26 0.84
CA ALA A 32 1.84 1.18 0.62
C ALA A 32 3.22 1.84 0.50
N HIS A 33 3.50 2.43 -0.67
CA HIS A 33 4.73 3.16 -0.96
C HIS A 33 4.39 4.62 -1.13
N HIS A 34 5.03 5.47 -0.33
CA HIS A 34 4.80 6.90 -0.32
C HIS A 34 6.08 7.65 -0.65
N GLU A 35 6.00 8.48 -1.68
CA GLU A 35 7.07 9.39 -2.05
C GLU A 35 6.88 10.75 -1.36
N PHE A 36 7.98 11.28 -0.86
CA PHE A 36 8.06 12.57 -0.22
C PHE A 36 9.17 13.42 -0.83
N GLN A 37 8.92 14.73 -0.88
CA GLN A 37 9.92 15.73 -1.20
C GLN A 37 10.31 16.47 0.08
N CYS A 38 11.59 16.42 0.41
CA CYS A 38 12.12 17.03 1.63
C CYS A 38 12.56 18.48 1.41
N ASN A 39 12.61 19.25 2.49
CA ASN A 39 13.03 20.65 2.51
C ASN A 39 14.49 20.86 2.08
N ASP A 40 15.32 19.82 2.15
CA ASP A 40 16.69 19.81 1.64
C ASP A 40 16.78 19.48 0.13
N GLY A 41 15.63 19.34 -0.55
CA GLY A 41 15.53 19.00 -1.97
C GLY A 41 15.68 17.50 -2.27
N SER A 42 15.94 16.67 -1.26
CA SER A 42 16.02 15.22 -1.44
C SER A 42 14.64 14.58 -1.64
N LEU A 43 14.64 13.46 -2.36
CA LEU A 43 13.48 12.57 -2.45
C LEU A 43 13.61 11.46 -1.42
N LEU A 44 12.51 11.12 -0.75
CA LEU A 44 12.45 10.06 0.23
C LEU A 44 11.28 9.13 -0.09
N HIS A 45 11.56 7.84 -0.02
CA HIS A 45 10.59 6.77 -0.21
C HIS A 45 10.28 6.14 1.16
N ALA A 46 9.00 6.02 1.51
CA ALA A 46 8.56 5.31 2.70
C ALA A 46 7.73 4.10 2.29
N ALA A 47 8.17 2.91 2.70
CA ALA A 47 7.46 1.66 2.49
C ALA A 47 6.85 1.19 3.82
N TYR A 48 5.55 0.89 3.84
CA TYR A 48 4.88 0.40 5.04
C TYR A 48 4.75 -1.12 5.00
N ARG A 49 4.94 -1.76 6.16
CA ARG A 49 4.84 -3.20 6.39
C ARG A 49 4.09 -3.45 7.68
N ASP A 50 3.69 -4.70 7.92
CA ASP A 50 3.09 -5.14 9.18
C ASP A 50 1.89 -4.26 9.58
N GLU A 51 0.92 -4.14 8.68
CA GLU A 51 -0.30 -3.31 8.87
C GLU A 51 0.00 -1.84 9.23
N GLY A 52 1.13 -1.32 8.74
CA GLY A 52 1.56 0.06 8.98
C GLY A 52 2.32 0.25 10.29
N LEU A 53 2.65 -0.81 11.03
CA LEU A 53 3.48 -0.72 12.24
C LEU A 53 4.97 -0.60 11.92
N VAL A 54 5.39 -0.99 10.72
CA VAL A 54 6.79 -0.91 10.30
C VAL A 54 6.90 0.02 9.09
N MET A 55 7.83 0.97 9.18
CA MET A 55 8.14 1.90 8.10
C MET A 55 9.60 1.72 7.70
N ILE A 56 9.84 1.54 6.40
CA ILE A 56 11.18 1.51 5.82
C ILE A 56 11.39 2.81 5.04
N LEU A 57 12.38 3.61 5.46
CA LEU A 57 12.78 4.83 4.78
C LEU A 57 13.98 4.55 3.87
N SER A 58 13.91 4.97 2.62
CA SER A 58 15.00 4.85 1.65
C SER A 58 15.05 6.07 0.72
N GLY A 59 16.21 6.32 0.11
CA GLY A 59 16.37 7.43 -0.82
C GLY A 59 17.81 7.69 -1.20
N PRO A 60 18.08 8.54 -2.19
CA PRO A 60 19.45 8.86 -2.64
C PRO A 60 20.32 9.48 -1.54
N ALA A 61 19.72 10.25 -0.63
CA ALA A 61 20.42 10.82 0.54
C ALA A 61 20.54 9.82 1.71
N GLN A 62 19.97 8.62 1.58
CA GLN A 62 19.89 7.60 2.62
C GLN A 62 20.58 6.31 2.13
N PRO A 63 21.90 6.17 2.36
CA PRO A 63 22.71 5.11 1.74
C PRO A 63 22.31 3.70 2.17
N GLN A 64 21.62 3.56 3.30
CA GLN A 64 21.04 2.30 3.76
C GLN A 64 19.58 2.54 4.15
N PRO A 65 18.66 1.63 3.81
CA PRO A 65 17.28 1.72 4.26
C PRO A 65 17.20 1.71 5.78
N ILE A 66 16.44 2.64 6.36
CA ILE A 66 16.22 2.71 7.79
C ILE A 66 14.89 2.07 8.12
N ARG A 67 14.91 1.10 9.04
CA ARG A 67 13.70 0.50 9.58
C ARG A 67 13.27 1.22 10.84
N LEU A 68 12.03 1.68 10.86
CA LEU A 68 11.36 2.29 12.00
C LEU A 68 10.16 1.44 12.41
N THR A 69 9.81 1.46 13.68
CA THR A 69 8.65 0.72 14.23
C THR A 69 7.77 1.66 15.03
N ALA A 70 6.46 1.56 14.85
CA ALA A 70 5.48 2.33 15.57
C ALA A 70 5.08 1.59 16.87
N PRO A 71 5.06 2.27 18.03
CA PRO A 71 4.59 1.66 19.29
C PRO A 71 3.10 1.29 19.28
N ALA A 72 2.33 1.94 18.42
CA ALA A 72 0.92 1.70 18.14
C ALA A 72 0.64 2.09 16.68
N GLN A 73 -0.52 1.73 16.16
CA GLN A 73 -0.91 2.09 14.79
C GLN A 73 -0.90 3.61 14.59
N GLY A 74 -0.20 4.05 13.54
CA GLY A 74 -0.30 5.37 12.93
C GLY A 74 0.32 6.51 13.73
N LEU A 75 1.11 7.33 13.03
CA LEU A 75 1.60 8.67 13.38
C LEU A 75 3.03 8.79 13.91
N THR A 76 3.56 7.87 14.72
CA THR A 76 4.96 7.98 15.20
C THR A 76 5.71 6.68 15.07
N TYR A 77 6.86 6.74 14.41
CA TYR A 77 7.77 5.62 14.17
C TYR A 77 9.13 5.92 14.81
N VAL A 78 9.69 4.92 15.48
CA VAL A 78 10.95 5.03 16.22
C VAL A 78 11.93 4.01 15.68
N GLY A 79 13.17 4.44 15.51
CA GLY A 79 14.31 3.59 15.22
C GLY A 79 15.51 3.98 16.07
N GLU A 80 16.68 3.43 15.75
CA GLU A 80 17.91 3.72 16.48
C GLU A 80 18.36 5.17 16.21
N GLY A 81 18.21 6.05 17.21
CA GLY A 81 18.63 7.45 17.11
C GLY A 81 17.84 8.29 16.09
N ILE A 82 16.67 7.81 15.67
CA ILE A 82 15.81 8.46 14.69
C ILE A 82 14.34 8.30 15.10
N THR A 83 13.57 9.37 14.93
CA THR A 83 12.12 9.37 15.10
C THR A 83 11.48 10.01 13.88
N ALA A 84 10.45 9.38 13.34
CA ALA A 84 9.66 9.92 12.25
C ALA A 84 8.21 10.10 12.70
N THR A 85 7.66 11.30 12.50
CA THR A 85 6.26 11.61 12.83
C THR A 85 5.52 11.98 11.56
N ILE A 86 4.34 11.41 11.38
CA ILE A 86 3.45 11.69 10.27
C ILE A 86 2.29 12.56 10.75
N THR A 87 2.00 13.61 10.00
CA THR A 87 0.81 14.42 10.17
C THR A 87 0.25 14.77 8.80
N ASN A 88 -0.88 14.15 8.45
CA ASN A 88 -1.57 14.33 7.17
C ASN A 88 -0.69 14.00 5.94
N ARG A 89 0.00 15.00 5.39
CA ARG A 89 0.90 14.89 4.22
C ARG A 89 2.36 15.20 4.55
N VAL A 90 2.66 15.42 5.82
CA VAL A 90 3.98 15.83 6.29
C VAL A 90 4.61 14.69 7.08
N LEU A 91 5.84 14.36 6.72
CA LEU A 91 6.73 13.46 7.44
C LEU A 91 7.84 14.32 8.07
N ARG A 92 7.92 14.32 9.39
CA ARG A 92 8.96 15.00 10.16
C ARG A 92 9.95 13.97 10.66
N ILE A 93 11.23 14.14 10.35
CA ILE A 93 12.30 13.21 10.72
C ILE A 93 13.27 13.93 11.64
N SER A 94 13.41 13.42 12.85
CA SER A 94 14.39 13.88 13.84
C SER A 94 15.45 12.80 14.02
N GLU A 95 16.68 13.11 13.65
CA GLU A 95 17.86 12.25 13.82
C GLU A 95 18.80 12.87 14.87
N ILE A 96 19.48 12.04 15.67
CA ILE A 96 20.49 12.53 16.62
C ILE A 96 21.60 13.28 15.85
N ASN A 97 21.99 14.46 16.36
CA ASN A 97 23.04 15.31 15.79
C ASN A 97 22.79 15.79 14.35
N ARG A 98 21.55 15.75 13.85
CA ARG A 98 21.18 16.36 12.57
C ARG A 98 20.01 17.32 12.74
N PRO A 99 19.90 18.36 11.88
CA PRO A 99 18.72 19.19 11.83
C PRO A 99 17.49 18.34 11.45
N GLU A 100 16.33 18.74 11.97
CA GLU A 100 15.06 18.11 11.60
C GLU A 100 14.82 18.24 10.08
N ARG A 101 14.45 17.14 9.45
CA ARG A 101 14.06 17.10 8.03
C ARG A 101 12.54 17.07 7.93
N ILE A 102 11.99 17.93 7.08
CA ILE A 102 10.54 18.02 6.84
C ILE A 102 10.29 17.62 5.41
N CYS A 103 9.49 16.58 5.21
CA CYS A 103 9.17 16.05 3.89
C CYS A 103 7.67 16.06 3.64
N THR A 104 7.25 16.43 2.43
CA THR A 104 5.84 16.56 2.07
C THR A 104 5.49 15.61 0.94
N SER A 105 4.34 14.96 1.03
CA SER A 105 3.78 14.16 -0.07
C SER A 105 2.73 14.94 -0.84
N GLY A 106 2.71 14.78 -2.17
CA GLY A 106 1.67 15.35 -3.04
C GLY A 106 0.31 14.67 -2.87
N LYS A 107 0.29 13.46 -2.30
CA LYS A 107 -0.92 12.66 -2.06
C LYS A 107 -1.18 12.55 -0.55
N PRO A 108 -2.45 12.43 -0.13
CA PRO A 108 -2.76 12.04 1.25
C PRO A 108 -2.04 10.74 1.58
N LEU A 109 -1.40 10.68 2.75
CA LEU A 109 -0.85 9.44 3.24
C LEU A 109 -2.06 8.60 3.62
N GLY A 110 -2.28 7.48 2.91
CA GLY A 110 -3.42 6.57 3.09
C GLY A 110 -3.39 5.81 4.41
N LEU A 111 -2.81 6.43 5.44
CA LEU A 111 -2.97 6.07 6.84
C LEU A 111 -4.37 6.51 7.25
N SER A 112 -5.39 5.86 6.69
CA SER A 112 -6.69 5.86 7.37
C SER A 112 -6.43 5.36 8.79
N PRO A 113 -7.02 5.99 9.82
CA PRO A 113 -7.15 5.33 11.12
C PRO A 113 -7.63 3.91 10.84
N VAL A 114 -7.04 2.91 11.48
CA VAL A 114 -7.60 1.57 11.44
C VAL A 114 -8.99 1.70 12.03
N GLU A 115 -9.98 1.84 11.15
CA GLU A 115 -11.35 1.62 11.53
C GLU A 115 -11.35 0.17 11.99
N PRO A 116 -11.75 -0.11 13.24
CA PRO A 116 -11.90 -1.48 13.69
C PRO A 116 -12.75 -2.18 12.63
N ALA A 117 -12.29 -3.33 12.15
CA ALA A 117 -13.13 -4.17 11.32
C ALA A 117 -14.43 -4.38 12.10
N ASP A 118 -15.49 -3.70 11.68
CA ASP A 118 -16.87 -4.00 12.08
C ASP A 118 -17.17 -5.39 11.52
N ASP A 119 -16.62 -6.40 12.19
CA ASP A 119 -17.06 -7.76 12.12
C ASP A 119 -18.34 -7.86 12.96
N LEU A 120 -19.32 -8.56 12.41
CA LEU A 120 -20.64 -8.89 12.97
C LEU A 120 -21.76 -7.86 12.77
N VAL A 121 -22.33 -7.81 11.55
CA VAL A 121 -23.71 -8.30 11.34
C VAL A 121 -23.81 -8.96 9.96
N ARG A 122 -23.45 -10.25 9.91
CA ARG A 122 -23.96 -11.14 8.87
C ARG A 122 -25.32 -11.61 9.34
N ASP A 123 -26.36 -10.82 9.09
CA ASP A 123 -27.73 -11.29 9.30
C ASP A 123 -28.04 -12.33 8.22
N GLU A 124 -27.91 -13.60 8.62
CA GLU A 124 -28.58 -14.72 8.01
C GLU A 124 -30.09 -14.47 8.03
N ASN A 125 -30.64 -13.88 6.96
CA ASN A 125 -32.07 -14.03 6.69
C ASN A 125 -32.30 -14.72 5.34
N ARG A 126 -31.84 -15.97 5.28
CA ARG A 126 -32.32 -16.94 4.32
C ARG A 126 -33.37 -17.80 5.00
N SER A 127 -34.58 -17.80 4.42
CA SER A 127 -35.56 -18.88 4.46
C SER A 127 -36.62 -18.88 5.57
N SER A 128 -37.80 -18.33 5.24
CA SER A 128 -39.13 -18.91 5.45
C SER A 128 -40.12 -18.05 4.64
N GLY A 129 -40.66 -18.47 3.51
CA GLY A 129 -41.66 -19.53 3.41
C GLY A 129 -42.98 -18.91 2.97
N ALA A 130 -43.41 -19.17 1.72
CA ALA A 130 -44.81 -19.28 1.28
C ALA A 130 -44.90 -19.00 -0.23
N ARG A 131 -44.99 -20.09 -0.98
CA ARG A 131 -45.64 -20.12 -2.30
C ARG A 131 -47.08 -19.66 -2.10
N ASN A 132 -47.49 -18.54 -2.69
CA ASN A 132 -48.91 -18.27 -2.91
C ASN A 132 -49.17 -18.24 -4.41
N PHE A 133 -49.41 -19.46 -4.89
CA PHE A 133 -50.18 -19.76 -6.09
C PHE A 133 -51.65 -19.46 -5.73
N VAL A 134 -52.22 -18.37 -6.25
CA VAL A 134 -53.68 -18.22 -6.35
C VAL A 134 -54.00 -17.68 -7.74
N GLU A 135 -54.32 -18.65 -8.58
CA GLU A 135 -55.20 -18.58 -9.73
C GLU A 135 -56.39 -17.63 -9.46
N ASN A 136 -56.62 -16.64 -10.33
CA ASN A 136 -57.92 -15.98 -10.39
C ASN A 136 -58.42 -15.98 -11.82
N HIS A 137 -59.31 -16.92 -12.09
CA HIS A 137 -60.20 -16.97 -13.25
C HIS A 137 -61.29 -15.90 -13.14
N SER A 138 -61.61 -15.30 -14.29
CA SER A 138 -62.93 -14.81 -14.69
C SER A 138 -63.69 -13.83 -13.80
N ARG A 139 -63.88 -12.62 -14.33
CA ARG A 139 -65.21 -12.17 -14.79
C ARG A 139 -65.09 -11.11 -15.87
#